data_AF-A0A814XI56-F1
#
_entry.id   AF-A0A814XI56-F1
#
_cell.length_a   1.000
_cell.length_b   1.000
_cell.length_c   1.000
_cell.angle_alpha   90.00
_cell.angle_beta   90.00
_cell.angle_gamma   90.00
#
_symmetry.space_group_name_H-M   'P 1'
#
loop_
_entity.id
_entity.type
_entity.pdbx_description
1 polymer ?
#
loop_
_entity_poly.entity_id
_entity_poly.type
_entity_poly.pdbx_seq_one_letter_code
_entity_poly.pdbx_strand_id
1 'polypeptide(L)'
;MNRTGSSYTICCICPSNISKNSRVISSEDRYLILLNKNVFVPEDARCCPYHMVNQRPTMAAMNSIAPSSIQYKKFSSNDIQLLISKWQTYFERQKRLDFDNSEALSNDEYQAFTSLSKDQFNDLASQIAAIICELPDKRAISRALESAQVALMSEFVPYNLGFNHVDRNEIINQHTSEIARQLMCNNEPGRAIIVIDGT
;
A
#
# COMPACT_ATOMS: atom_id res chain seq x y z
N MET A 1 -37.02 -9.97 4.28
CA MET A 1 -37.47 -8.65 4.79
C MET A 1 -36.26 -7.73 4.82
N ASN A 2 -36.20 -6.78 3.87
CA ASN A 2 -35.14 -5.79 3.75
C ASN A 2 -35.31 -4.73 4.84
N ARG A 3 -34.30 -4.54 5.71
CA ARG A 3 -34.24 -3.38 6.62
C ARG A 3 -33.61 -2.20 5.88
N THR A 4 -34.43 -1.49 5.13
CA THR A 4 -34.13 -0.15 4.63
C THR A 4 -34.51 0.86 5.71
N GLY A 5 -33.55 1.63 6.22
CA GLY A 5 -33.78 2.78 7.10
C GLY A 5 -33.75 2.46 8.60
N SER A 6 -32.56 2.47 9.18
CA SER A 6 -32.38 2.57 10.62
C SER A 6 -31.14 3.42 10.86
N SER A 7 -31.33 4.72 11.06
CA SER A 7 -30.33 5.61 11.64
C SER A 7 -29.60 4.85 12.75
N TYR A 8 -28.27 4.67 12.65
CA TYR A 8 -27.51 3.97 13.68
C TYR A 8 -27.87 4.55 15.05
N THR A 9 -28.59 3.78 15.87
CA THR A 9 -29.05 4.22 17.20
C THR A 9 -27.91 4.19 18.22
N ILE A 10 -26.78 3.59 17.83
CA ILE A 10 -25.60 3.35 18.64
C ILE A 10 -24.40 4.08 18.00
N CYS A 11 -23.49 4.55 18.84
CA CYS A 11 -22.22 5.11 18.44
C CYS A 11 -21.38 4.07 17.67
N CYS A 12 -20.69 4.50 16.62
CA CYS A 12 -19.80 3.62 15.83
C CYS A 12 -18.50 3.20 16.55
N ILE A 13 -18.19 3.79 17.72
CA ILE A 13 -17.00 3.48 18.53
C ILE A 13 -17.34 2.71 19.80
N CYS A 14 -18.52 2.97 20.39
CA CYS A 14 -18.91 2.42 21.69
C CYS A 14 -20.38 2.01 21.70
N PRO A 15 -20.84 1.17 22.66
CA PRO A 15 -22.23 0.74 22.75
C PRO A 15 -23.20 1.84 23.24
N SER A 16 -22.75 3.09 23.39
CA SER A 16 -23.61 4.19 23.85
C SER A 16 -24.61 4.59 22.77
N ASN A 17 -25.85 4.89 23.18
CA ASN A 17 -26.88 5.40 22.29
C ASN A 17 -26.52 6.79 21.74
N ILE A 18 -26.91 7.04 20.49
CA ILE A 18 -26.77 8.33 19.83
C ILE A 18 -27.69 9.36 20.51
N SER A 19 -27.09 10.47 20.92
CA SER A 19 -27.77 11.64 21.50
C SER A 19 -27.88 12.78 20.48
N LYS A 20 -28.65 13.84 20.81
CA LYS A 20 -28.77 15.06 19.98
C LYS A 20 -27.42 15.72 19.64
N ASN A 21 -26.42 15.54 20.50
CA ASN A 21 -25.08 16.10 20.32
C ASN A 21 -24.13 15.20 19.52
N SER A 22 -24.57 14.00 19.17
CA SER A 22 -23.77 13.09 18.35
C SER A 22 -23.63 13.66 16.93
N ARG A 23 -22.50 13.36 16.30
CA ARG A 23 -22.15 13.90 14.98
C ARG A 23 -21.90 12.77 14.00
N VAL A 24 -22.26 12.99 12.75
CA VAL A 24 -21.90 12.09 11.65
C VAL A 24 -20.39 12.19 11.45
N ILE A 25 -19.72 11.05 11.27
CA ILE A 25 -18.28 11.03 11.01
C ILE A 25 -17.99 11.59 9.62
N SER A 26 -17.04 12.52 9.53
CA SER A 26 -16.62 13.13 8.26
C SER A 26 -16.03 12.09 7.31
N SER A 27 -16.09 12.33 5.99
CA SER A 27 -15.46 11.45 5.00
C SER A 27 -13.97 11.24 5.25
N GLU A 28 -13.28 12.29 5.72
CA GLU A 28 -11.86 12.23 6.05
C GLU A 28 -11.59 11.32 7.25
N ASP A 29 -12.38 11.42 8.31
CA ASP A 29 -12.21 10.56 9.49
C ASP A 29 -12.60 9.10 9.18
N ARG A 30 -13.61 8.86 8.33
CA ARG A 30 -13.96 7.51 7.84
C ARG A 30 -12.79 6.90 7.06
N TYR A 31 -12.11 7.69 6.24
CA TYR A 31 -10.90 7.25 5.53
C TYR A 31 -9.75 6.93 6.49
N LEU A 32 -9.48 7.78 7.47
CA LEU A 32 -8.42 7.55 8.46
C LEU A 32 -8.66 6.29 9.30
N ILE A 33 -9.92 6.01 9.68
CA ILE A 33 -10.29 4.78 10.39
C ILE A 33 -10.03 3.56 9.50
N LEU A 34 -10.39 3.62 8.21
CA LEU A 34 -10.11 2.51 7.30
C LEU A 34 -8.59 2.29 7.15
N LEU A 35 -7.82 3.34 6.92
CA LEU A 35 -6.38 3.25 6.70
C LEU A 35 -5.63 2.68 7.91
N ASN A 36 -5.99 3.14 9.12
CA ASN A 36 -5.26 2.79 10.34
C ASN A 36 -5.80 1.55 11.07
N LYS A 37 -7.07 1.16 10.81
CA LYS A 37 -7.74 0.06 11.52
C LYS A 37 -8.30 -1.02 10.61
N ASN A 38 -8.27 -0.83 9.29
CA ASN A 38 -8.93 -1.71 8.32
C ASN A 38 -10.44 -1.89 8.62
N VAL A 39 -11.07 -0.87 9.19
CA VAL A 39 -12.51 -0.87 9.51
C VAL A 39 -13.24 0.08 8.60
N PHE A 40 -14.20 -0.43 7.83
CA PHE A 40 -15.10 0.40 7.03
C PHE A 40 -16.17 1.05 7.91
N VAL A 41 -16.27 2.38 7.81
CA VAL A 41 -17.30 3.18 8.49
C VAL A 41 -18.26 3.74 7.43
N PRO A 42 -19.57 3.46 7.52
CA PRO A 42 -20.55 3.94 6.56
C PRO A 42 -20.85 5.44 6.71
N GLU A 43 -21.41 6.06 5.67
CA GLU A 43 -21.63 7.52 5.59
C GLU A 43 -22.55 8.07 6.69
N ASP A 44 -23.51 7.26 7.11
CA ASP A 44 -24.51 7.60 8.11
C ASP A 44 -24.07 7.27 9.55
N ALA A 45 -22.86 6.74 9.73
CA ALA A 45 -22.31 6.41 11.04
C ALA A 45 -22.14 7.66 11.91
N ARG A 46 -22.60 7.56 13.16
CA ARG A 46 -22.53 8.65 14.13
C ARG A 46 -21.62 8.30 15.30
N CYS A 47 -20.92 9.31 15.79
CA CYS A 47 -20.06 9.24 16.95
C CYS A 47 -20.62 10.08 18.10
N CYS A 48 -20.60 9.53 19.32
CA CYS A 48 -21.03 10.26 20.50
C CYS A 48 -20.02 11.35 20.88
N PRO A 49 -20.44 12.40 21.62
CA PRO A 49 -19.57 13.51 22.01
C PRO A 49 -18.33 13.10 22.83
N TYR A 50 -18.41 11.98 23.56
CA TYR A 50 -17.33 11.50 24.42
C TYR A 50 -16.03 11.17 23.65
N HIS A 51 -16.19 10.74 22.40
CA HIS A 51 -15.06 10.40 21.53
C HIS A 51 -14.66 11.56 20.61
N MET A 52 -15.35 12.70 20.67
CA MET A 52 -15.19 13.81 19.75
C MET A 52 -14.52 14.99 20.44
N VAL A 53 -13.41 15.46 19.87
CA VAL A 53 -12.76 16.72 20.24
C VAL A 53 -12.72 17.60 18.99
N ASN A 54 -13.17 18.85 19.09
CA ASN A 54 -13.27 19.77 17.95
C ASN A 54 -14.01 19.17 16.74
N GLN A 55 -15.11 18.44 17.01
CA GLN A 55 -15.93 17.78 16.00
C GLN A 55 -15.23 16.66 15.21
N ARG A 56 -14.07 16.17 15.69
CA ARG A 56 -13.38 15.02 15.11
C ARG A 56 -13.17 13.91 16.14
N PRO A 57 -13.21 12.63 15.74
CA PRO A 57 -12.90 11.54 16.65
C PRO A 57 -11.44 11.65 17.10
N THR A 58 -11.17 11.41 18.38
CA THR A 58 -9.79 11.36 18.88
C THR A 58 -9.07 10.12 18.36
N MET A 59 -7.75 10.20 18.22
CA MET A 59 -6.94 9.06 17.78
C MET A 59 -7.10 7.86 18.72
N ALA A 60 -7.18 8.09 20.03
CA ALA A 60 -7.43 7.04 21.01
C ALA A 60 -8.79 6.35 20.79
N ALA A 61 -9.83 7.10 20.45
CA ALA A 61 -11.15 6.56 20.16
C ALA A 61 -11.19 5.79 18.83
N MET A 62 -10.52 6.28 17.77
CA MET A 62 -10.37 5.53 16.52
C MET A 62 -9.63 4.21 16.76
N ASN A 63 -8.62 4.24 17.62
CA ASN A 63 -7.81 3.08 17.94
C ASN A 63 -8.55 1.99 18.72
N SER A 64 -9.61 2.35 19.45
CA SER A 64 -10.43 1.43 20.23
C SER A 64 -11.60 0.82 19.44
N ILE A 65 -11.76 1.17 18.16
CA ILE A 65 -12.80 0.56 17.31
C ILE A 65 -12.45 -0.92 17.12
N ALA A 66 -13.17 -1.78 17.82
CA ALA A 66 -13.11 -3.20 17.56
C ALA A 66 -13.84 -3.48 16.24
N PRO A 67 -13.31 -4.36 15.36
CA PRO A 67 -14.06 -4.93 14.25
C PRO A 67 -15.16 -5.84 14.82
N SER A 68 -16.17 -5.23 15.41
CA SER A 68 -17.22 -5.91 16.12
C SER A 68 -18.33 -6.25 15.14
N SER A 69 -18.42 -7.55 14.83
CA SER A 69 -19.48 -8.22 14.08
C SER A 69 -19.64 -7.72 12.64
N ILE A 70 -19.10 -8.50 11.70
CA ILE A 70 -19.27 -8.37 10.25
C ILE A 70 -20.77 -8.23 9.92
N GLN A 71 -21.27 -7.00 9.86
CA GLN A 71 -22.47 -6.69 9.13
C GLN A 71 -22.03 -6.57 7.67
N TYR A 72 -22.36 -7.58 6.86
CA TYR A 72 -22.22 -7.50 5.42
C TYR A 72 -23.07 -6.34 4.89
N LYS A 73 -22.52 -5.13 4.87
CA LYS A 73 -23.09 -3.98 4.17
C LYS A 73 -22.50 -4.01 2.75
N LYS A 74 -23.38 -3.96 1.74
CA LYS A 74 -22.94 -3.84 0.36
C LYS A 74 -22.23 -2.48 0.21
N PHE A 75 -21.00 -2.50 -0.27
CA PHE A 75 -20.31 -1.30 -0.72
C PHE A 75 -21.08 -0.71 -1.91
N SER A 76 -21.32 0.59 -1.88
CA SER A 76 -21.83 1.30 -3.06
C SER A 76 -20.69 1.58 -4.04
N SER A 77 -21.02 1.89 -5.30
CA SER A 77 -20.02 2.34 -6.28
C SER A 77 -19.28 3.59 -5.79
N ASN A 78 -19.95 4.48 -5.06
CA ASN A 78 -19.35 5.70 -4.52
C ASN A 78 -18.35 5.38 -3.40
N ASP A 79 -18.66 4.40 -2.54
CA ASP A 79 -17.73 3.95 -1.49
C ASP A 79 -16.45 3.42 -2.13
N ILE A 80 -16.57 2.54 -3.13
CA ILE A 80 -15.41 1.96 -3.84
C ILE A 80 -14.59 3.06 -4.53
N GLN A 81 -15.22 4.00 -5.23
CA GLN A 81 -14.52 5.12 -5.87
C GLN A 81 -13.81 6.02 -4.85
N LEU A 82 -14.42 6.26 -3.68
CA LEU A 82 -13.79 7.01 -2.61
C LEU A 82 -12.56 6.28 -2.05
N LEU A 83 -12.64 4.96 -1.86
CA LEU A 83 -11.50 4.17 -1.39
C LEU A 83 -10.35 4.19 -2.41
N ILE A 84 -10.66 3.93 -3.67
CA ILE A 84 -9.66 3.93 -4.75
C ILE A 84 -9.00 5.29 -4.88
N SER A 85 -9.77 6.39 -4.93
CA SER A 85 -9.21 7.74 -5.07
C SER A 85 -8.33 8.14 -3.88
N LYS A 86 -8.72 7.79 -2.65
CA LYS A 86 -7.93 8.09 -1.45
C LYS A 86 -6.66 7.24 -1.36
N TRP A 87 -6.73 5.96 -1.75
CA TRP A 87 -5.54 5.13 -1.89
C TRP A 87 -4.61 5.63 -2.98
N GLN A 88 -5.11 6.00 -4.16
CA GLN A 88 -4.32 6.63 -5.21
C GLN A 88 -3.60 7.87 -4.68
N THR A 89 -4.29 8.73 -3.92
CA THR A 89 -3.67 9.91 -3.28
C THR A 89 -2.59 9.53 -2.25
N TYR A 90 -2.78 8.45 -1.50
CA TYR A 90 -1.79 7.96 -0.53
C TYR A 90 -0.57 7.35 -1.21
N PHE A 91 -0.78 6.50 -2.21
CA PHE A 91 0.28 5.92 -3.04
C PHE A 91 1.02 7.00 -3.84
N GLU A 92 0.35 8.06 -4.28
CA GLU A 92 0.97 9.23 -4.89
C GLU A 92 1.95 9.94 -3.95
N ARG A 93 1.72 9.90 -2.64
CA ARG A 93 2.67 10.42 -1.64
C ARG A 93 3.83 9.46 -1.38
N GLN A 94 3.62 8.16 -1.62
CA GLN A 94 4.63 7.10 -1.50
C GLN A 94 5.31 6.76 -2.83
N LYS A 95 5.12 7.57 -3.89
CA LYS A 95 5.50 7.25 -5.28
C LYS A 95 7.00 7.05 -5.54
N ARG A 96 7.85 7.26 -4.54
CA ARG A 96 9.29 7.06 -4.70
C ARG A 96 9.75 5.99 -3.73
N LEU A 97 10.30 4.93 -4.31
CA LEU A 97 11.12 3.98 -3.57
C LEU A 97 12.25 4.78 -2.92
N ASP A 98 12.19 4.89 -1.61
CA ASP A 98 13.18 5.59 -0.81
C ASP A 98 14.16 4.56 -0.26
N PHE A 99 15.19 4.25 -1.06
CA PHE A 99 16.25 3.33 -0.66
C PHE A 99 17.22 3.93 0.36
N ASP A 100 17.15 5.25 0.60
CA ASP A 100 18.00 5.96 1.56
C ASP A 100 17.41 5.91 2.98
N ASN A 101 16.10 5.65 3.10
CA ASN A 101 15.44 5.45 4.38
C ASN A 101 15.33 3.96 4.73
N SER A 102 16.09 3.52 5.74
CA SER A 102 16.10 2.14 6.20
C SER A 102 14.77 1.67 6.80
N GLU A 103 13.80 2.54 7.06
CA GLU A 103 12.45 2.14 7.51
C GLU A 103 11.41 2.18 6.38
N ALA A 104 11.74 2.70 5.20
CA ALA A 104 10.78 2.87 4.11
C ALA A 104 10.41 1.57 3.40
N LEU A 105 11.34 0.61 3.33
CA LEU A 105 11.16 -0.66 2.63
C LEU A 105 11.59 -1.86 3.50
N SER A 106 10.74 -2.88 3.51
CA SER A 106 11.01 -4.20 4.10
C SER A 106 11.99 -5.01 3.25
N ASN A 107 12.59 -6.07 3.82
CA ASN A 107 13.53 -6.91 3.08
C ASN A 107 12.88 -7.59 1.85
N ASP A 108 11.62 -7.99 1.97
CA ASP A 108 10.86 -8.59 0.87
C ASP A 108 10.65 -7.59 -0.28
N GLU A 109 10.43 -6.30 0.04
CA GLU A 109 10.33 -5.24 -0.95
C GLU A 109 11.69 -4.95 -1.62
N TYR A 110 12.79 -4.91 -0.87
CA TYR A 110 14.13 -4.83 -1.46
C TYR A 110 14.37 -5.97 -2.46
N GLN A 111 14.03 -7.19 -2.06
CA GLN A 111 14.20 -8.35 -2.92
C GLN A 111 13.26 -8.31 -4.14
N ALA A 112 12.02 -7.84 -3.99
CA ALA A 112 11.09 -7.70 -5.11
C ALA A 112 11.54 -6.64 -6.13
N PHE A 113 12.14 -5.54 -5.68
CA PHE A 113 12.51 -4.42 -6.56
C PHE A 113 13.95 -4.47 -7.08
N THR A 114 14.85 -5.14 -6.36
CA THR A 114 16.29 -5.16 -6.68
C THR A 114 16.84 -6.58 -6.87
N SER A 115 16.09 -7.61 -6.47
CA SER A 115 16.54 -9.01 -6.33
C SER A 115 17.69 -9.23 -5.34
N LEU A 116 18.02 -8.20 -4.57
CA LEU A 116 19.00 -8.25 -3.49
C LEU A 116 18.26 -8.19 -2.15
N SER A 117 18.79 -8.89 -1.15
CA SER A 117 18.41 -8.61 0.23
C SER A 117 18.82 -7.18 0.60
N LYS A 118 18.22 -6.65 1.66
CA LYS A 118 18.54 -5.33 2.17
C LYS A 118 20.02 -5.17 2.50
N ASP A 119 20.62 -6.19 3.11
CA ASP A 119 22.04 -6.19 3.45
C ASP A 119 22.92 -6.22 2.18
N GLN A 120 22.58 -7.06 1.21
CA GLN A 120 23.29 -7.14 -0.07
C GLN A 120 23.23 -5.82 -0.85
N PHE A 121 22.07 -5.16 -0.85
CA PHE A 121 21.90 -3.86 -1.48
C PHE A 121 22.78 -2.80 -0.78
N ASN A 122 22.74 -2.74 0.55
CA ASN A 122 23.53 -1.78 1.32
C ASN A 122 25.04 -2.01 1.16
N ASP A 123 25.49 -3.27 1.10
CA ASP A 123 26.88 -3.62 0.83
C ASP A 123 27.31 -3.16 -0.57
N LEU A 124 26.48 -3.42 -1.59
CA LEU A 124 26.73 -2.97 -2.96
C LEU A 124 26.79 -1.44 -3.04
N ALA A 125 25.82 -0.76 -2.44
CA ALA A 125 25.77 0.70 -2.40
C ALA A 125 27.00 1.29 -1.71
N SER A 126 27.43 0.69 -0.59
CA SER A 126 28.63 1.11 0.15
C SER A 126 29.91 0.93 -0.66
N GLN A 127 30.04 -0.18 -1.39
CA GLN A 127 31.19 -0.42 -2.27
C GLN A 127 31.24 0.58 -3.42
N ILE A 128 30.09 0.85 -4.07
CA ILE A 128 30.00 1.85 -5.14
C ILE A 128 30.33 3.25 -4.60
N ALA A 129 29.80 3.62 -3.42
CA ALA A 129 30.08 4.89 -2.79
C ALA A 129 31.57 5.05 -2.42
N ALA A 130 32.21 4.00 -1.90
CA ALA A 130 33.64 3.99 -1.61
C ALA A 130 34.47 4.24 -2.88
N ILE A 131 34.17 3.51 -3.96
CA ILE A 131 34.82 3.70 -5.27
C ILE A 131 34.65 5.14 -5.75
N ILE A 132 33.43 5.68 -5.70
CA ILE A 132 33.15 7.05 -6.16
C ILE A 132 33.90 8.10 -5.32
N CYS A 133 33.98 7.91 -4.00
CA CYS A 133 34.68 8.82 -3.08
C CYS A 133 36.20 8.82 -3.24
N GLU A 134 36.78 7.72 -3.73
CA GLU A 134 38.22 7.61 -4.01
C GLU A 134 38.62 8.22 -5.35
N LEU A 135 37.67 8.63 -6.20
CA LEU A 135 37.97 9.19 -7.50
C LEU A 135 38.43 10.67 -7.39
N PRO A 136 39.51 11.04 -8.10
CA PRO A 136 40.23 12.30 -7.85
C PRO A 136 39.50 13.55 -8.35
N ASP A 137 38.54 13.42 -9.29
CA ASP A 137 37.81 14.55 -9.83
C ASP A 137 36.40 14.18 -10.35
N LYS A 138 35.58 15.21 -10.61
CA LYS A 138 34.21 15.07 -11.13
C LYS A 138 34.13 14.34 -12.47
N ARG A 139 35.16 14.42 -13.32
CA ARG A 139 35.17 13.74 -14.63
C ARG A 139 35.39 12.25 -14.46
N ALA A 140 36.25 11.86 -13.52
CA ALA A 140 36.45 10.47 -13.14
C ALA A 140 35.16 9.87 -12.57
N ILE A 141 34.46 10.60 -11.71
CA ILE A 141 33.13 10.19 -11.19
C ILE A 141 32.13 9.98 -12.32
N SER A 142 32.01 10.93 -13.26
CA SER A 142 31.09 10.81 -14.41
C SER A 142 31.36 9.55 -15.23
N ARG A 143 32.63 9.28 -15.56
CA ARG A 143 33.00 8.08 -16.33
C ARG A 143 32.74 6.78 -15.56
N ALA A 144 33.02 6.78 -14.26
CA ALA A 144 32.75 5.61 -13.41
C ALA A 144 31.24 5.34 -13.32
N LEU A 145 30.42 6.38 -13.19
CA LEU A 145 28.97 6.27 -13.18
C LEU A 145 28.44 5.74 -14.51
N GLU A 146 28.89 6.28 -15.63
CA GLU A 146 28.55 5.78 -16.98
C GLU A 146 28.92 4.30 -17.13
N SER A 147 30.14 3.92 -16.71
CA SER A 147 30.60 2.52 -16.76
C SER A 147 29.77 1.59 -15.88
N ALA A 148 29.46 2.02 -14.64
CA ALA A 148 28.61 1.26 -13.73
C ALA A 148 27.21 1.09 -14.32
N GLN A 149 26.66 2.13 -14.94
CA GLN A 149 25.33 2.08 -15.56
C GLN A 149 25.29 1.10 -16.73
N VAL A 150 26.33 1.11 -17.59
CA VAL A 150 26.47 0.13 -18.67
C VAL A 150 26.56 -1.29 -18.11
N ALA A 151 27.43 -1.53 -17.13
CA ALA A 151 27.61 -2.84 -16.51
C ALA A 151 26.33 -3.34 -15.83
N LEU A 152 25.59 -2.46 -15.13
CA LEU A 152 24.30 -2.80 -14.54
C LEU A 152 23.30 -3.22 -15.63
N MET A 153 23.21 -2.47 -16.74
CA MET A 153 22.26 -2.79 -17.82
C MET A 153 22.62 -4.06 -18.60
N SER A 154 23.91 -4.36 -18.78
CA SER A 154 24.35 -5.53 -19.56
C SER A 154 24.52 -6.79 -18.71
N GLU A 155 24.91 -6.68 -17.44
CA GLU A 155 25.31 -7.83 -16.62
C GLU A 155 24.50 -8.02 -15.34
N PHE A 156 23.83 -6.98 -14.84
CA PHE A 156 23.00 -7.12 -13.64
C PHE A 156 21.52 -7.30 -14.01
N VAL A 157 20.97 -6.37 -14.78
CA VAL A 157 19.53 -6.32 -15.09
C VAL A 157 19.04 -7.60 -15.78
N PRO A 158 19.70 -8.15 -16.83
CA PRO A 158 19.17 -9.34 -17.50
C PRO A 158 19.07 -10.56 -16.57
N TYR A 159 20.00 -10.69 -15.63
CA TYR A 159 20.12 -11.88 -14.79
C TYR A 159 19.48 -11.73 -13.41
N ASN A 160 19.11 -10.52 -13.00
CA ASN A 160 18.58 -10.25 -11.68
C ASN A 160 17.29 -9.43 -11.68
N LEU A 161 16.96 -8.66 -12.72
CA LEU A 161 15.77 -7.77 -12.73
C LEU A 161 14.85 -7.92 -13.96
N GLY A 162 15.33 -8.48 -15.06
CA GLY A 162 14.58 -8.64 -16.31
C GLY A 162 13.89 -10.00 -16.42
N PHE A 163 12.98 -10.19 -17.37
CA PHE A 163 12.25 -11.46 -17.54
C PHE A 163 13.11 -12.69 -17.85
N ASN A 164 14.42 -12.54 -18.08
CA ASN A 164 15.30 -13.67 -18.36
C ASN A 164 15.66 -14.49 -17.12
N HIS A 165 15.49 -13.94 -15.90
CA HIS A 165 15.81 -14.65 -14.65
C HIS A 165 14.62 -15.35 -13.99
N VAL A 166 13.39 -15.13 -14.49
CA VAL A 166 12.17 -15.74 -13.94
C VAL A 166 11.54 -16.66 -14.97
N ASP A 167 11.36 -17.93 -14.63
CA ASP A 167 10.66 -18.88 -15.51
C ASP A 167 9.16 -18.55 -15.58
N ARG A 168 8.54 -18.79 -16.74
CA ARG A 168 7.09 -18.58 -16.92
C ARG A 168 6.26 -19.34 -15.88
N ASN A 169 6.63 -20.58 -15.57
CA ASN A 169 5.89 -21.39 -14.61
C ASN A 169 6.07 -20.86 -13.19
N GLU A 170 7.22 -20.27 -12.89
CA GLU A 170 7.48 -19.60 -11.63
C GLU A 170 6.58 -18.37 -11.44
N ILE A 171 6.41 -17.54 -12.48
CA ILE A 171 5.46 -16.41 -12.46
C ILE A 171 4.02 -16.89 -12.20
N ILE A 172 3.60 -17.96 -12.89
CA ILE A 172 2.24 -18.50 -12.75
C ILE A 172 2.01 -19.03 -11.33
N ASN A 173 3.01 -19.70 -10.74
CA ASN A 173 2.87 -20.36 -9.45
C ASN A 173 3.06 -19.43 -8.25
N GLN A 174 4.02 -18.49 -8.33
CA GLN A 174 4.41 -17.66 -7.20
C GLN A 174 3.79 -16.26 -7.24
N HIS A 175 3.43 -15.75 -8.42
CA HIS A 175 3.03 -14.34 -8.60
C HIS A 175 1.60 -14.15 -9.12
N THR A 176 0.82 -15.23 -9.23
CA THR A 176 -0.60 -15.15 -9.63
C THR A 176 -1.50 -15.62 -8.50
N SER A 177 -2.19 -14.68 -7.82
CA SER A 177 -3.14 -15.05 -6.76
C SER A 177 -4.41 -15.69 -7.31
N GLU A 178 -5.06 -16.55 -6.52
CA GLU A 178 -6.34 -17.18 -6.89
C GLU A 178 -7.41 -16.14 -7.25
N ILE A 179 -7.44 -15.02 -6.53
CA ILE A 179 -8.34 -13.89 -6.80
C ILE A 179 -8.05 -13.27 -8.17
N ALA A 180 -6.78 -13.01 -8.49
CA ALA A 180 -6.40 -12.46 -9.80
C ALA A 180 -6.75 -13.42 -10.94
N ARG A 181 -6.57 -14.73 -10.72
CA ARG A 181 -6.95 -15.80 -11.66
C ARG A 181 -8.45 -15.81 -11.96
N GLN A 182 -9.28 -15.71 -10.93
CA GLN A 182 -10.73 -15.67 -11.09
C GLN A 182 -11.18 -14.40 -11.84
N LEU A 183 -10.58 -13.25 -11.51
CA LEU A 183 -10.97 -11.96 -12.10
C LEU A 183 -10.52 -11.78 -13.55
N MET A 184 -9.28 -12.17 -13.87
CA MET A 184 -8.65 -11.81 -15.15
C MET A 184 -8.52 -12.98 -16.12
N CYS A 185 -8.66 -14.22 -15.64
CA CYS A 185 -8.42 -15.43 -16.42
C CYS A 185 -9.59 -16.43 -16.38
N ASN A 186 -10.76 -16.07 -15.80
CA ASN A 186 -11.90 -16.99 -15.61
C ASN A 186 -11.51 -18.31 -14.94
N ASN A 187 -10.51 -18.25 -14.06
CA ASN A 187 -9.91 -19.40 -13.39
C ASN A 187 -9.22 -20.44 -14.31
N GLU A 188 -8.91 -20.09 -15.56
CA GLU A 188 -8.07 -20.91 -16.42
C GLU A 188 -6.63 -21.00 -15.87
N PRO A 189 -6.08 -22.21 -15.67
CA PRO A 189 -4.71 -22.39 -15.20
C PRO A 189 -3.69 -22.06 -16.31
N GLY A 190 -2.45 -21.77 -15.93
CA GLY A 190 -1.35 -21.61 -16.88
C GLY A 190 -1.24 -20.23 -17.55
N ARG A 191 -2.04 -19.25 -17.12
CA ARG A 191 -2.00 -17.87 -17.62
C ARG A 191 -1.25 -16.97 -16.64
N ALA A 192 -0.20 -16.32 -17.13
CA ALA A 192 0.48 -15.25 -16.41
C ALA A 192 -0.32 -13.94 -16.55
N ILE A 193 -0.53 -13.24 -15.44
CA ILE A 193 -1.18 -11.93 -15.42
C ILE A 193 -0.09 -10.88 -15.22
N ILE A 194 0.07 -9.99 -16.19
CA ILE A 194 1.05 -8.89 -16.13
C ILE A 194 0.26 -7.59 -15.96
N VAL A 195 0.58 -6.84 -14.91
CA VAL A 195 0.08 -5.47 -14.72
C VAL A 195 1.22 -4.53 -15.07
N ILE A 196 1.07 -3.81 -16.18
CA ILE A 196 2.03 -2.79 -16.60
C ILE A 196 1.45 -1.44 -16.19
N ASP A 197 2.01 -0.87 -15.13
CA ASP A 197 1.80 0.53 -14.77
C ASP A 197 2.83 1.38 -15.54
N GLY A 198 2.36 2.46 -16.17
CA GLY A 198 3.22 3.43 -16.83
C GLY A 198 3.68 4.49 -15.81
N THR A 199 4.80 4.22 -15.15
CA THR A 199 5.57 5.23 -14.40
C THR A 199 6.52 6.01 -15.31
#